data_AF-A0A410PW03-F1
#
_entry.id   AF-A0A410PW03-F1
#
_cell.length_a   1.000
_cell.length_b   1.000
_cell.length_c   1.000
_cell.angle_alpha   90.00
_cell.angle_beta   90.00
_cell.angle_gamma   90.00
#
_symmetry.space_group_name_H-M   'P 1'
#
loop_
_entity.id
_entity.type
_entity.pdbx_description
1 polymer ?
#
loop_
_entity_poly.entity_id
_entity_poly.type
_entity_poly.pdbx_seq_one_letter_code
_entity_poly.pdbx_strand_id
1 'polypeptide(L)'
;MNQNIVLETCKNIRALARVSLQGKWKLAVAATAVYMVALMLPAAILEIIFSGKENAALLSGLYTFLVAAPFTIGYDIFCLNLFRRKECEIAQVFYGFERFFKAVGLYFVMGLFICLWFLVFIIPGFIAAYRYSQAFLIMIDHPEYGILQCLAESKRLMTGNKMKLFSLEVSFIGWAILASIPMAAISSFFTFNAVALASLGSLLGSIAYFWLSPYLCVASVAFYEIANGNLRPGVIEAEATVMGEEN
;
A
#
# COMPACT_ATOMS: atom_id res chain seq x y z
N MET A 1 18.54 -2.86 20.25
CA MET A 1 17.97 -3.99 19.47
C MET A 1 18.80 -4.19 18.22
N ASN A 2 19.24 -5.41 17.95
CA ASN A 2 19.99 -5.76 16.74
C ASN A 2 19.16 -5.48 15.49
N GLN A 3 19.81 -5.04 14.40
CA GLN A 3 19.14 -4.83 13.12
C GLN A 3 18.88 -6.19 12.45
N ASN A 4 17.61 -6.51 12.19
CA ASN A 4 17.25 -7.72 11.46
C ASN A 4 17.33 -7.43 9.96
N ILE A 5 18.26 -8.10 9.28
CA ILE A 5 18.43 -8.02 7.84
C ILE A 5 17.54 -9.09 7.20
N VAL A 6 16.71 -8.70 6.23
CA VAL A 6 15.81 -9.61 5.52
C VAL A 6 16.60 -10.39 4.47
N LEU A 7 16.96 -11.63 4.82
CA LEU A 7 17.70 -12.54 3.92
C LEU A 7 16.77 -13.33 2.98
N GLU A 8 15.49 -13.47 3.35
CA GLU A 8 14.49 -14.26 2.63
C GLU A 8 14.36 -13.92 1.15
N THR A 9 14.19 -14.91 0.28
CA THR A 9 14.03 -14.66 -1.16
C THR A 9 12.71 -13.94 -1.44
N CYS A 10 12.66 -13.03 -2.43
CA CYS A 10 11.41 -12.35 -2.82
C CYS A 10 10.29 -13.34 -3.19
N LYS A 11 10.64 -14.55 -3.65
CA LYS A 11 9.71 -15.66 -3.88
C LYS A 11 9.04 -16.12 -2.58
N ASN A 12 9.79 -16.25 -1.48
CA ASN A 12 9.28 -16.68 -0.17
C ASN A 12 8.36 -15.61 0.42
N ILE A 13 8.76 -14.34 0.39
CA ILE A 13 7.93 -13.22 0.87
C ILE A 13 6.61 -13.14 0.10
N ARG A 14 6.66 -13.31 -1.23
CA ARG A 14 5.46 -13.41 -2.07
C ARG A 14 4.61 -14.65 -1.76
N ALA A 15 5.25 -15.78 -1.46
CA ALA A 15 4.53 -16.99 -1.06
C ALA A 15 3.78 -16.77 0.26
N LEU A 16 4.45 -16.21 1.27
CA LEU A 16 3.82 -15.80 2.54
C LEU A 16 2.61 -14.89 2.33
N ALA A 17 2.72 -13.90 1.43
CA ALA A 17 1.59 -13.02 1.15
C ALA A 17 0.40 -13.74 0.50
N ARG A 18 0.65 -14.65 -0.46
CA ARG A 18 -0.42 -15.49 -1.04
C ARG A 18 -1.04 -16.41 0.01
N VAL A 19 -0.16 -17.00 0.80
CA VAL A 19 -0.34 -17.56 2.15
C VAL A 19 -1.52 -16.94 2.91
N SER A 20 -1.23 -15.78 3.49
CA SER A 20 -2.15 -15.05 4.34
C SER A 20 -3.45 -14.62 3.65
N LEU A 21 -3.46 -14.53 2.31
CA LEU A 21 -4.65 -14.19 1.52
C LEU A 21 -5.55 -15.38 1.19
N GLN A 22 -5.07 -16.63 1.30
CA GLN A 22 -5.88 -17.82 1.04
C GLN A 22 -7.13 -17.82 1.94
N GLY A 23 -8.28 -18.13 1.33
CA GLY A 23 -9.59 -18.07 2.00
C GLY A 23 -10.17 -16.67 2.23
N LYS A 24 -9.36 -15.60 2.17
CA LYS A 24 -9.80 -14.20 2.43
C LYS A 24 -9.69 -13.26 1.24
N TRP A 25 -9.36 -13.74 0.03
CA TRP A 25 -9.24 -12.92 -1.18
C TRP A 25 -10.45 -12.00 -1.45
N LYS A 26 -11.68 -12.52 -1.32
CA LYS A 26 -12.89 -11.72 -1.55
C LYS A 26 -12.99 -10.55 -0.56
N LEU A 27 -12.64 -10.80 0.70
CA LEU A 27 -12.62 -9.78 1.76
C LEU A 27 -11.54 -8.73 1.48
N ALA A 28 -10.34 -9.17 1.09
CA ALA A 28 -9.23 -8.28 0.77
C ALA A 28 -9.54 -7.38 -0.43
N VAL A 29 -10.08 -7.94 -1.52
CA VAL A 29 -10.52 -7.18 -2.69
C VAL A 29 -11.63 -6.19 -2.34
N ALA A 30 -12.59 -6.59 -1.48
CA ALA A 30 -13.64 -5.70 -1.02
C ALA A 30 -13.08 -4.54 -0.18
N ALA A 31 -12.13 -4.79 0.73
CA ALA A 31 -11.45 -3.74 1.49
C ALA A 31 -10.65 -2.78 0.59
N THR A 32 -9.93 -3.30 -0.41
CA THR A 32 -9.25 -2.50 -1.43
C THR A 32 -10.25 -1.65 -2.20
N ALA A 33 -11.41 -2.20 -2.59
CA ALA A 33 -12.42 -1.46 -3.31
C ALA A 33 -12.98 -0.31 -2.48
N VAL A 34 -13.30 -0.56 -1.22
CA VAL A 34 -13.76 0.48 -0.28
C VAL A 34 -12.70 1.56 -0.10
N TYR A 35 -11.43 1.19 0.08
CA TYR A 35 -10.30 2.13 0.16
C TYR A 35 -10.20 3.02 -1.08
N MET A 36 -10.22 2.43 -2.29
CA MET A 36 -10.10 3.17 -3.55
C MET A 36 -11.30 4.08 -3.80
N VAL A 37 -12.52 3.58 -3.54
CA VAL A 37 -13.76 4.37 -3.70
C VAL A 37 -13.78 5.53 -2.70
N ALA A 38 -13.40 5.30 -1.45
CA ALA A 38 -13.40 6.34 -0.43
C ALA A 38 -12.36 7.45 -0.72
N LEU A 39 -11.25 7.11 -1.38
CA LEU A 39 -10.28 8.09 -1.86
C LEU A 39 -10.75 8.84 -3.09
N MET A 40 -11.28 8.14 -4.09
CA MET A 40 -11.53 8.71 -5.42
C MET A 40 -12.91 9.36 -5.54
N LEU A 41 -13.95 8.76 -4.97
CA LEU A 41 -15.34 9.17 -5.23
C LEU A 41 -15.61 10.60 -4.70
N PRO A 42 -15.26 10.97 -3.46
CA PRO A 42 -15.53 12.33 -3.00
C PRO A 42 -14.67 13.38 -3.72
N ALA A 43 -13.42 13.04 -4.07
CA ALA A 43 -12.56 13.91 -4.88
C ALA A 43 -13.17 14.20 -6.26
N ALA A 44 -13.65 13.15 -6.94
CA ALA A 44 -14.32 13.27 -8.25
C ALA A 44 -15.64 14.06 -8.14
N ILE A 45 -16.43 13.83 -7.09
CA ILE A 45 -17.66 14.60 -6.84
C ILE A 45 -17.35 16.09 -6.64
N LEU A 46 -16.31 16.42 -5.88
CA LEU A 46 -15.88 17.82 -5.70
C LEU A 46 -15.48 18.45 -7.04
N GLU A 47 -14.73 17.75 -7.89
CA GLU A 47 -14.38 18.24 -9.23
C GLU A 47 -15.61 18.48 -10.11
N ILE A 48 -16.59 17.58 -10.07
CA ILE A 48 -17.82 17.73 -10.86
C ILE A 48 -18.66 18.92 -10.36
N ILE A 49 -18.89 19.01 -9.05
CA ILE A 49 -19.71 20.08 -8.43
C ILE A 49 -19.09 21.46 -8.63
N PHE A 50 -17.76 21.56 -8.54
CA PHE A 50 -17.04 22.82 -8.66
C PHE A 50 -16.44 23.03 -10.05
N SER A 51 -16.80 22.21 -11.04
CA SER A 51 -16.30 22.32 -12.41
C SER A 51 -16.45 23.74 -12.96
N GLY A 52 -15.38 24.26 -13.59
CA GLY A 52 -15.31 25.63 -14.11
C GLY A 52 -14.96 26.72 -13.08
N LYS A 53 -14.80 26.39 -11.79
CA LYS A 53 -14.26 27.31 -10.77
C LYS A 53 -12.75 27.13 -10.63
N GLU A 54 -12.03 28.24 -10.45
CA GLU A 54 -10.57 28.24 -10.30
C GLU A 54 -10.07 27.35 -9.14
N ASN A 55 -10.87 27.22 -8.07
CA ASN A 55 -10.49 26.49 -6.86
C ASN A 55 -10.89 25.00 -6.85
N ALA A 56 -11.49 24.46 -7.90
CA ALA A 56 -12.01 23.09 -7.90
C ALA A 56 -10.90 22.04 -7.66
N ALA A 57 -9.79 22.18 -8.39
CA ALA A 57 -8.63 21.29 -8.26
C ALA A 57 -7.93 21.43 -6.90
N LEU A 58 -7.94 22.63 -6.31
CA LEU A 58 -7.39 22.86 -4.98
C LEU A 58 -8.23 22.15 -3.90
N LEU A 59 -9.56 22.18 -4.03
CA LEU A 59 -10.47 21.50 -3.10
C LEU A 59 -10.36 19.98 -3.18
N SER A 60 -10.36 19.40 -4.40
CA SER A 60 -10.17 17.95 -4.59
C SER A 60 -8.78 17.48 -4.13
N GLY A 61 -7.75 18.28 -4.41
CA GLY A 61 -6.39 18.03 -3.95
C GLY A 61 -6.25 18.09 -2.43
N LEU A 62 -6.84 19.09 -1.78
CA LEU A 62 -6.82 19.24 -0.33
C LEU A 62 -7.57 18.08 0.34
N TYR A 63 -8.74 17.71 -0.17
CA TYR A 63 -9.46 16.52 0.29
C TYR A 63 -8.55 15.29 0.22
N THR A 64 -8.00 14.99 -0.95
CA THR A 64 -7.16 13.81 -1.19
C THR A 64 -5.95 13.81 -0.26
N PHE A 65 -5.27 14.94 -0.08
CA PHE A 65 -4.14 15.07 0.83
C PHE A 65 -4.50 14.76 2.28
N LEU A 66 -5.64 15.28 2.77
CA LEU A 66 -6.08 15.10 4.15
C LEU A 66 -6.55 13.67 4.43
N VAL A 67 -7.24 13.03 3.49
CA VAL A 67 -7.78 11.68 3.71
C VAL A 67 -6.82 10.56 3.32
N ALA A 68 -5.82 10.83 2.47
CA ALA A 68 -4.86 9.83 2.01
C ALA A 68 -4.20 9.10 3.19
N ALA A 69 -3.63 9.84 4.14
CA ALA A 69 -2.88 9.23 5.24
C ALA A 69 -3.74 8.38 6.19
N PRO A 70 -4.91 8.84 6.68
CA PRO A 70 -5.84 8.00 7.44
C PRO A 70 -6.27 6.75 6.68
N PHE A 71 -6.60 6.86 5.39
CA PHE A 71 -7.01 5.69 4.60
C PHE A 71 -5.87 4.72 4.37
N THR A 72 -4.64 5.19 4.13
CA THR A 72 -3.45 4.33 4.01
C THR A 72 -3.22 3.57 5.32
N ILE A 73 -3.28 4.24 6.48
CA ILE A 73 -3.14 3.57 7.77
C ILE A 73 -4.27 2.56 8.01
N GLY A 74 -5.52 2.91 7.70
CA GLY A 74 -6.64 1.98 7.85
C GLY A 74 -6.49 0.73 6.98
N TYR A 75 -6.01 0.91 5.74
CA TYR A 75 -5.72 -0.20 4.84
C TYR A 75 -4.54 -1.05 5.33
N ASP A 76 -3.48 -0.42 5.85
CA ASP A 76 -2.34 -1.11 6.46
C ASP A 76 -2.78 -1.90 7.72
N ILE A 77 -3.67 -1.35 8.56
CA ILE A 77 -4.27 -2.07 9.71
C ILE A 77 -5.01 -3.32 9.22
N PHE A 78 -5.81 -3.20 8.18
CA PHE A 78 -6.51 -4.33 7.58
C PHE A 78 -5.52 -5.39 7.08
N CYS A 79 -4.51 -5.00 6.29
CA CYS A 79 -3.50 -5.93 5.77
C CYS A 79 -2.70 -6.60 6.90
N LEU A 80 -2.38 -5.86 7.96
CA LEU A 80 -1.66 -6.35 9.14
C LEU A 80 -2.49 -7.37 9.92
N ASN A 81 -3.77 -7.07 10.16
CA ASN A 81 -4.69 -8.00 10.83
C ASN A 81 -4.95 -9.25 9.99
N LEU A 82 -5.06 -9.09 8.67
CA LEU A 82 -5.18 -10.20 7.73
C LEU A 82 -3.94 -11.09 7.76
N PHE A 83 -2.76 -10.49 7.72
CA PHE A 83 -1.49 -11.22 7.80
C PHE A 83 -1.34 -11.97 9.13
N ARG A 84 -1.68 -11.32 10.26
CA ARG A 84 -1.62 -11.90 11.62
C ARG A 84 -2.78 -12.85 11.94
N ARG A 85 -3.60 -13.23 10.96
CA ARG A 85 -4.79 -14.09 11.11
C ARG A 85 -5.79 -13.62 12.18
N LYS A 86 -5.85 -12.31 12.43
CA LYS A 86 -6.85 -11.70 13.32
C LYS A 86 -8.20 -11.56 12.60
N GLU A 87 -9.23 -11.19 13.35
CA GLU A 87 -10.53 -10.83 12.79
C GLU A 87 -10.37 -9.62 11.86
N CYS A 88 -10.88 -9.78 10.63
CA CYS A 88 -10.73 -8.82 9.56
C CYS A 88 -12.11 -8.30 9.19
N GLU A 89 -12.26 -6.99 9.21
CA GLU A 89 -13.50 -6.32 8.88
C GLU A 89 -13.21 -5.22 7.86
N ILE A 90 -14.11 -5.05 6.89
CA ILE A 90 -13.96 -4.00 5.86
C ILE A 90 -13.96 -2.60 6.50
N ALA A 91 -14.64 -2.44 7.63
CA ALA A 91 -14.66 -1.20 8.41
C ALA A 91 -13.28 -0.75 8.91
N GLN A 92 -12.30 -1.67 9.02
CA GLN A 92 -10.93 -1.35 9.45
C GLN A 92 -10.23 -0.34 8.54
N VAL A 93 -10.65 -0.24 7.27
CA VAL A 93 -10.17 0.79 6.32
C VAL A 93 -10.41 2.21 6.85
N PHE A 94 -11.41 2.40 7.71
CA PHE A 94 -11.72 3.69 8.34
C PHE A 94 -11.06 3.88 9.72
N TYR A 95 -10.39 2.87 10.28
CA TYR A 95 -9.81 2.99 11.63
C TYR A 95 -8.61 3.94 11.69
N GLY A 96 -7.97 4.22 10.55
CA GLY A 96 -6.91 5.23 10.49
C GLY A 96 -7.39 6.65 10.81
N PHE A 97 -8.70 6.93 10.76
CA PHE A 97 -9.28 8.22 11.16
C PHE A 97 -9.23 8.46 12.68
N GLU A 98 -9.15 7.42 13.51
CA GLU A 98 -8.97 7.59 14.96
C GLU A 98 -7.66 8.32 15.28
N ARG A 99 -6.66 8.19 14.40
CA ARG A 99 -5.33 8.80 14.53
C ARG A 99 -5.10 9.90 13.50
N PHE A 100 -6.17 10.55 13.02
CA PHE A 100 -6.15 11.49 11.90
C PHE A 100 -4.99 12.48 11.93
N PHE A 101 -4.85 13.28 13.00
CA PHE A 101 -3.81 14.30 13.09
C PHE A 101 -2.39 13.72 13.05
N LYS A 102 -2.20 12.55 13.67
CA LYS A 102 -0.91 11.87 13.70
C LYS A 102 -0.57 11.27 12.33
N ALA A 103 -1.56 10.70 11.66
CA ALA A 103 -1.46 10.14 10.31
C ALA A 103 -1.09 11.22 9.29
N VAL A 104 -1.86 12.31 9.24
CA VAL A 104 -1.63 13.46 8.36
C VAL A 104 -0.29 14.11 8.68
N GLY A 105 0.04 14.27 9.96
CA GLY A 105 1.33 14.81 10.40
C GLY A 105 2.51 13.94 9.93
N LEU A 106 2.42 12.61 10.05
CA LEU A 106 3.45 11.71 9.54
C LEU A 106 3.57 11.80 8.02
N TYR A 107 2.45 11.77 7.29
CA TYR A 107 2.45 11.87 5.84
C TYR A 107 3.07 13.19 5.36
N PHE A 108 2.73 14.30 6.02
CA PHE A 108 3.30 15.62 5.71
C PHE A 108 4.81 15.67 5.97
N VAL A 109 5.28 15.27 7.16
CA VAL A 109 6.71 15.31 7.51
C VAL A 109 7.51 14.35 6.64
N MET A 110 6.98 13.16 6.37
CA MET A 110 7.58 12.19 5.46
C MET A 110 7.69 12.76 4.04
N GLY A 111 6.61 13.32 3.51
CA GLY A 111 6.57 13.96 2.20
C GLY A 111 7.53 15.14 2.08
N LEU A 112 7.61 15.99 3.12
CA LEU A 112 8.55 17.10 3.19
C LEU A 112 10.00 16.60 3.11
N PHE A 113 10.39 15.61 3.91
CA PHE A 113 11.75 15.08 3.84
C PHE A 113 12.05 14.43 2.49
N ILE A 114 11.12 13.66 1.94
CA ILE A 114 11.30 13.04 0.62
C ILE A 114 11.46 14.13 -0.45
N CYS A 115 10.62 15.18 -0.44
CA CYS A 115 10.70 16.32 -1.35
C CYS A 115 12.05 17.05 -1.25
N LEU A 116 12.54 17.32 -0.03
CA LEU A 116 13.86 17.92 0.18
C LEU A 116 14.99 17.06 -0.41
N TRP A 117 14.90 15.73 -0.29
CA TRP A 117 15.88 14.84 -0.92
C TRP A 117 15.78 14.84 -2.44
N PHE A 118 14.57 14.91 -3.00
CA PHE A 118 14.35 15.04 -4.45
C PHE A 118 14.89 16.37 -5.00
N LEU A 119 14.80 17.46 -4.23
CA LEU A 119 15.34 18.77 -4.62
C LEU A 119 16.87 18.74 -4.75
N VAL A 120 17.53 17.94 -3.91
CA VAL A 120 18.98 17.74 -4.00
C VAL A 120 19.32 16.87 -5.22
N PHE A 121 18.71 15.69 -5.33
CA PHE A 121 18.82 14.81 -6.51
C PHE A 121 17.67 13.79 -6.55
N ILE A 122 17.36 13.29 -7.75
CA ILE A 122 16.30 12.29 -7.96
C ILE A 122 16.62 10.95 -7.24
N ILE A 123 17.83 10.43 -7.40
CA ILE A 123 18.25 9.14 -6.82
C ILE A 123 18.14 9.11 -5.28
N PRO A 124 18.68 10.08 -4.51
CA PRO A 124 18.51 10.07 -3.07
C PRO A 124 17.07 10.34 -2.63
N GLY A 125 16.24 10.98 -3.45
CA GLY A 125 14.79 11.06 -3.25
C GLY A 125 14.13 9.69 -3.15
N PHE A 126 14.40 8.80 -4.12
CA PHE A 126 13.94 7.41 -4.07
C PHE A 126 14.48 6.65 -2.85
N ILE A 127 15.77 6.81 -2.52
CA ILE A 127 16.37 6.17 -1.33
C ILE A 127 15.67 6.64 -0.04
N ALA A 128 15.28 7.92 0.03
CA ALA A 128 14.54 8.48 1.16
C ALA A 128 13.10 7.93 1.22
N ALA A 129 12.43 7.75 0.09
CA ALA A 129 11.11 7.12 0.05
C ALA A 129 11.15 5.69 0.63
N TYR A 130 12.10 4.86 0.18
CA TYR A 130 12.29 3.52 0.75
C TYR A 130 12.67 3.55 2.22
N ARG A 131 13.50 4.51 2.66
CA ARG A 131 13.89 4.68 4.07
C ARG A 131 12.68 4.87 5.00
N TYR A 132 11.64 5.57 4.54
CA TYR A 132 10.46 5.91 5.35
C TYR A 132 9.23 5.06 5.06
N SER A 133 9.31 4.12 4.10
CA SER A 133 8.21 3.24 3.69
C SER A 133 7.51 2.49 4.83
N GLN A 134 8.21 2.18 5.93
CA GLN A 134 7.69 1.39 7.05
C GLN A 134 7.11 2.24 8.18
N ALA A 135 7.13 3.56 8.05
CA ALA A 135 6.75 4.47 9.13
C ALA A 135 5.26 4.35 9.53
N PHE A 136 4.37 4.06 8.58
CA PHE A 136 2.95 3.84 8.87
C PHE A 136 2.72 2.54 9.65
N LEU A 137 3.36 1.44 9.25
CA LEU A 137 3.28 0.16 9.96
C LEU A 137 3.84 0.27 11.39
N ILE A 138 4.95 0.99 11.57
CA ILE A 138 5.51 1.27 12.90
C ILE A 138 4.55 2.11 13.74
N MET A 139 3.86 3.09 13.15
CA MET A 139 2.85 3.87 13.88
C MET A 139 1.66 3.02 14.33
N ILE A 140 1.30 1.99 13.56
CA ILE A 140 0.23 1.06 13.92
C ILE A 140 0.63 0.23 15.13
N ASP A 141 1.82 -0.39 15.08
CA ASP A 141 2.34 -1.24 16.16
C ASP A 141 2.74 -0.47 17.42
N HIS A 142 3.25 0.76 17.26
CA HIS A 142 3.70 1.64 18.34
C HIS A 142 2.90 2.96 18.38
N PRO A 143 1.63 2.92 18.85
CA PRO A 143 0.79 4.12 18.97
C PRO A 143 1.38 5.20 19.88
N GLU A 144 2.29 4.85 20.79
CA GLU A 144 3.01 5.73 21.70
C GLU A 144 4.08 6.59 21.02
N TYR A 145 4.62 6.17 19.86
CA TYR A 145 5.72 6.87 19.22
C TYR A 145 5.29 8.17 18.55
N GLY A 146 6.04 9.26 18.75
CA GLY A 146 5.84 10.50 18.00
C GLY A 146 6.16 10.35 16.50
N ILE A 147 5.74 11.30 15.67
CA ILE A 147 5.96 11.28 14.21
C ILE A 147 7.44 11.08 13.85
N LEU A 148 8.34 11.85 14.48
CA LEU A 148 9.78 11.74 14.23
C LEU A 148 10.37 10.42 14.74
N GLN A 149 9.81 9.85 15.81
CA GLN A 149 10.22 8.54 16.32
C GLN A 149 9.82 7.43 15.34
N CYS A 150 8.61 7.47 14.77
CA CYS A 150 8.21 6.53 13.71
C CYS A 150 9.16 6.60 12.50
N LEU A 151 9.55 7.80 12.07
CA LEU A 151 10.50 7.98 10.96
C LEU A 151 11.90 7.49 11.31
N ALA A 152 12.37 7.73 12.54
CA ALA A 152 13.66 7.26 13.01
C ALA A 152 13.71 5.72 13.08
N GLU A 153 12.64 5.11 13.56
CA GLU A 153 12.51 3.65 13.60
C GLU A 153 12.40 3.05 12.21
N SER A 154 11.63 3.65 11.30
CA SER A 154 11.59 3.21 9.89
C SER A 154 12.98 3.28 9.26
N LYS A 155 13.72 4.38 9.49
CA LYS A 155 15.10 4.52 9.02
C LYS A 155 16.02 3.43 9.60
N ARG A 156 15.87 3.09 10.89
CA ARG A 156 16.64 2.02 11.53
C ARG A 156 16.33 0.66 10.91
N LEU A 157 15.04 0.32 10.76
CA LEU A 157 14.55 -0.94 10.21
C LEU A 157 14.90 -1.11 8.72
N MET A 158 14.97 0.00 7.97
CA MET A 158 15.32 0.01 6.55
C MET A 158 16.84 0.06 6.28
N THR A 159 17.68 0.18 7.30
CA THR A 159 19.14 0.12 7.13
C THR A 159 19.54 -1.31 6.77
N GLY A 160 20.12 -1.52 5.59
CA GLY A 160 20.40 -2.84 5.02
C GLY A 160 19.25 -3.44 4.19
N ASN A 161 18.01 -3.01 4.41
CA ASN A 161 16.82 -3.64 3.80
C ASN A 161 16.19 -2.86 2.61
N LYS A 162 16.62 -1.63 2.32
CA LYS A 162 16.09 -0.79 1.20
C LYS A 162 16.10 -1.50 -0.15
N MET A 163 17.26 -2.06 -0.53
CA MET A 163 17.38 -2.77 -1.81
C MET A 163 16.50 -4.01 -1.85
N LYS A 164 16.29 -4.66 -0.71
CA LYS A 164 15.43 -5.84 -0.62
C LYS A 164 13.97 -5.50 -0.87
N LEU A 165 13.47 -4.41 -0.28
CA LEU A 165 12.12 -3.91 -0.54
C LEU A 165 11.95 -3.49 -2.01
N PHE A 166 12.94 -2.79 -2.58
CA PHE A 166 12.95 -2.46 -4.00
C PHE A 166 12.88 -3.72 -4.88
N SER A 167 13.71 -4.73 -4.63
CA SER A 167 13.67 -5.99 -5.36
C SER A 167 12.35 -6.75 -5.17
N LEU A 168 11.70 -6.61 -4.00
CA LEU A 168 10.37 -7.16 -3.77
C LEU A 168 9.34 -6.47 -4.67
N GLU A 169 9.28 -5.14 -4.69
CA GLU A 169 8.36 -4.37 -5.54
C GLU A 169 8.59 -4.64 -7.03
N VAL A 170 9.85 -4.67 -7.49
CA VAL A 170 10.19 -5.02 -8.88
C VAL A 170 9.71 -6.43 -9.23
N SER A 171 9.69 -7.37 -8.29
CA SER A 171 9.14 -8.71 -8.54
C SER A 171 7.63 -8.73 -8.83
N PHE A 172 6.91 -7.63 -8.56
CA PHE A 172 5.51 -7.45 -8.91
C PHE A 172 5.29 -6.76 -10.26
N ILE A 173 6.34 -6.25 -10.92
CA ILE A 173 6.18 -5.55 -12.20
C ILE A 173 5.55 -6.45 -13.28
N GLY A 174 5.88 -7.74 -13.28
CA GLY A 174 5.28 -8.70 -14.19
C GLY A 174 3.76 -8.86 -13.97
N TRP A 175 3.32 -8.80 -12.71
CA TRP A 175 1.89 -8.82 -12.38
C TRP A 175 1.20 -7.51 -12.74
N ALA A 176 1.87 -6.37 -12.58
CA ALA A 176 1.36 -5.07 -12.99
C ALA A 176 1.18 -4.99 -14.52
N ILE A 177 2.12 -5.53 -15.30
CA ILE A 177 2.01 -5.64 -16.75
C ILE A 177 0.86 -6.58 -17.15
N LEU A 178 0.73 -7.72 -16.45
CA LEU A 178 -0.38 -8.64 -16.70
C LEU A 178 -1.73 -7.99 -16.41
N ALA A 179 -1.82 -7.18 -15.35
CA ALA A 179 -3.02 -6.41 -15.02
C ALA A 179 -3.30 -5.27 -16.02
N SER A 180 -2.27 -4.71 -16.66
CA SER A 180 -2.45 -3.63 -17.64
C SER A 180 -3.00 -4.10 -18.98
N ILE A 181 -2.80 -5.37 -19.36
CA ILE A 181 -3.24 -5.91 -20.67
C ILE A 181 -4.77 -5.87 -20.81
N PRO A 182 -5.57 -6.46 -19.89
CA PRO A 182 -7.03 -6.34 -19.96
C PRO A 182 -7.50 -4.89 -19.89
N MET A 183 -6.84 -4.06 -19.08
CA MET A 183 -7.18 -2.65 -18.95
C MET A 183 -7.07 -1.92 -20.30
N ALA A 184 -5.93 -2.06 -20.98
CA ALA A 184 -5.67 -1.41 -22.25
C ALA A 184 -6.57 -1.95 -23.38
N ALA A 185 -6.83 -3.27 -23.39
CA ALA A 185 -7.70 -3.89 -24.40
C ALA A 185 -9.15 -3.41 -24.28
N ILE A 186 -9.69 -3.43 -23.05
CA ILE A 186 -11.07 -2.99 -22.78
C ILE A 186 -11.18 -1.48 -23.03
N SER A 187 -10.26 -0.65 -22.53
CA SER A 187 -10.31 0.80 -22.72
C SER A 187 -10.24 1.18 -24.21
N SER A 188 -9.38 0.51 -24.98
CA SER A 188 -9.26 0.75 -26.43
C SER A 188 -10.54 0.36 -27.15
N PHE A 189 -11.12 -0.80 -26.85
CA PHE A 189 -12.38 -1.25 -27.44
C PHE A 189 -13.51 -0.24 -27.24
N PHE A 190 -13.69 0.28 -26.02
CA PHE A 190 -14.71 1.28 -25.74
C PHE A 190 -14.40 2.63 -26.39
N THR A 191 -13.14 3.06 -26.43
CA THR A 191 -12.75 4.32 -27.07
C THR A 191 -13.05 4.31 -28.57
N PHE A 192 -12.81 3.18 -29.26
CA PHE A 192 -13.09 3.06 -30.70
C PHE A 192 -14.56 2.86 -31.03
N ASN A 193 -15.31 2.09 -30.22
CA ASN A 193 -16.70 1.73 -30.55
C ASN A 193 -17.76 2.63 -29.91
N ALA A 194 -17.50 3.18 -28.72
CA ALA A 194 -18.47 3.95 -27.94
C ALA A 194 -17.77 4.93 -27.01
N VAL A 195 -17.25 6.04 -27.55
CA VAL A 195 -16.47 7.05 -26.80
C VAL A 195 -17.20 7.57 -25.55
N ALA A 196 -18.54 7.67 -25.59
CA ALA A 196 -19.36 8.07 -24.45
C ALA A 196 -19.27 7.10 -23.25
N LEU A 197 -18.94 5.83 -23.51
CA LEU A 197 -18.76 4.77 -22.51
C LEU A 197 -17.28 4.47 -22.22
N ALA A 198 -16.34 5.26 -22.77
CA ALA A 198 -14.90 5.03 -22.59
C ALA A 198 -14.47 5.06 -21.11
N SER A 199 -15.08 5.93 -20.30
CA SER A 199 -14.85 5.99 -18.85
C SER A 199 -15.33 4.74 -18.10
N LEU A 200 -16.41 4.10 -18.57
CA LEU A 200 -16.86 2.82 -18.01
C LEU A 200 -15.93 1.68 -18.43
N GLY A 201 -15.44 1.71 -19.67
CA GLY A 201 -14.46 0.76 -20.18
C GLY A 201 -13.16 0.76 -19.37
N SER A 202 -12.64 1.95 -19.02
CA SER A 202 -11.43 2.06 -18.19
C SER A 202 -11.66 1.56 -16.75
N LEU A 203 -12.84 1.82 -16.16
CA LEU A 203 -13.20 1.28 -14.85
C LEU A 203 -13.26 -0.25 -14.85
N LEU A 204 -13.91 -0.86 -15.84
CA LEU A 204 -13.93 -2.31 -16.01
C LEU A 204 -12.54 -2.89 -16.21
N GLY A 205 -11.71 -2.20 -16.99
CA GLY A 205 -10.31 -2.56 -17.19
C GLY A 205 -9.47 -2.55 -15.91
N SER A 206 -9.83 -1.69 -14.95
CA SER A 206 -9.08 -1.53 -13.70
C SER A 206 -9.26 -2.70 -12.70
N ILE A 207 -10.26 -3.56 -12.91
CA ILE A 207 -10.59 -4.69 -12.00
C ILE A 207 -9.37 -5.56 -11.71
N ALA A 208 -8.49 -5.80 -12.68
CA ALA A 208 -7.28 -6.59 -12.47
C ALA A 208 -6.34 -6.00 -11.40
N TYR A 209 -6.30 -4.68 -11.25
CA TYR A 209 -5.49 -4.01 -10.22
C TYR A 209 -6.05 -4.18 -8.80
N PHE A 210 -7.35 -4.45 -8.66
CA PHE A 210 -7.98 -4.69 -7.35
C PHE A 210 -7.48 -5.98 -6.71
N TRP A 211 -7.05 -6.97 -7.50
CA TRP A 211 -6.42 -8.19 -6.98
C TRP A 211 -4.93 -8.00 -6.66
N LEU A 212 -4.26 -7.11 -7.39
CA LEU A 212 -2.83 -6.87 -7.20
C LEU A 212 -2.55 -6.03 -5.95
N SER A 213 -3.40 -5.04 -5.64
CA SER A 213 -3.22 -4.14 -4.49
C SER A 213 -3.16 -4.87 -3.13
N PRO A 214 -4.09 -5.77 -2.76
CA PRO A 214 -4.00 -6.47 -1.48
C PRO A 214 -2.79 -7.41 -1.45
N TYR A 215 -2.42 -7.99 -2.58
CA TYR A 215 -1.23 -8.84 -2.67
C TYR A 215 0.08 -8.06 -2.42
N LEU A 216 0.20 -6.86 -2.98
CA LEU A 216 1.32 -5.93 -2.72
C LEU A 216 1.35 -5.46 -1.26
N CYS A 217 0.19 -5.09 -0.71
CA CYS A 217 0.06 -4.63 0.67
C CYS A 217 0.51 -5.71 1.66
N VAL A 218 -0.04 -6.92 1.53
CA VAL A 218 0.27 -8.05 2.41
C VAL A 218 1.73 -8.49 2.24
N ALA A 219 2.32 -8.40 1.05
CA ALA A 219 3.75 -8.65 0.87
C ALA A 219 4.65 -7.61 1.55
N SER A 220 4.21 -6.34 1.56
CA SER A 220 4.91 -5.28 2.28
C SER A 220 4.80 -5.47 3.80
N VAL A 221 3.64 -5.90 4.28
CA VAL A 221 3.43 -6.33 5.68
C VAL A 221 4.31 -7.52 6.03
N ALA A 222 4.36 -8.56 5.18
CA ALA A 222 5.22 -9.72 5.40
C ALA A 222 6.69 -9.29 5.52
N PHE A 223 7.15 -8.42 4.62
CA PHE A 223 8.49 -7.84 4.70
C PHE A 223 8.72 -7.08 6.01
N TYR A 224 7.75 -6.25 6.43
CA TYR A 224 7.81 -5.50 7.67
C TYR A 224 7.92 -6.42 8.90
N GLU A 225 7.10 -7.48 8.98
CA GLU A 225 7.12 -8.43 10.10
C GLU A 225 8.47 -9.16 10.22
N ILE A 226 9.10 -9.49 9.10
CA ILE A 226 10.43 -10.08 9.07
C ILE A 226 11.49 -9.06 9.51
N ALA A 227 11.43 -7.85 8.96
CA ALA A 227 12.37 -6.78 9.27
C ALA A 227 12.26 -6.29 10.72
N ASN A 228 11.06 -6.35 11.31
CA ASN A 228 10.82 -6.00 12.71
C ASN A 228 11.21 -7.16 13.66
N GLY A 229 11.38 -8.38 13.14
CA GLY A 229 11.78 -9.57 13.91
C GLY A 229 10.64 -10.36 14.51
N ASN A 230 9.40 -10.02 14.19
CA ASN A 230 8.21 -10.75 14.62
C ASN A 230 8.09 -12.10 13.90
N LEU A 231 8.60 -12.20 12.66
CA LEU A 231 8.76 -13.45 11.92
C LEU A 231 10.24 -13.81 11.81
N ARG A 232 10.60 -15.02 12.22
CA ARG A 232 11.97 -15.52 12.15
C ARG A 232 12.19 -16.32 10.86
N PRO A 233 13.36 -16.24 10.21
CA PRO A 233 13.68 -16.98 8.98
C PRO A 233 13.35 -18.48 9.01
N GLY A 234 13.65 -19.17 10.12
CA GLY A 234 13.33 -20.61 10.24
C GLY A 234 11.82 -20.94 10.32
N VAL A 235 10.98 -20.00 10.74
CA VAL A 235 9.52 -20.14 10.70
C VAL A 235 9.01 -19.94 9.27
N ILE A 236 9.70 -19.16 8.46
CA ILE A 236 9.30 -18.83 7.08
C ILE A 236 9.44 -20.04 6.17
N GLU A 237 10.53 -20.82 6.29
CA GLU A 237 10.67 -22.08 5.55
C GLU A 237 9.61 -23.11 6.01
N ALA A 238 9.40 -23.25 7.32
CA ALA A 238 8.38 -24.16 7.84
C ALA A 238 6.96 -23.75 7.41
N GLU A 239 6.56 -22.48 7.55
CA GLU A 239 5.26 -21.99 7.11
C GLU A 239 5.10 -22.04 5.59
N ALA A 240 6.13 -21.71 4.80
CA ALA A 240 6.04 -21.80 3.34
C ALA A 240 5.97 -23.25 2.84
N THR A 241 6.58 -24.21 3.55
CA THR A 241 6.55 -25.63 3.20
C THR A 241 5.24 -26.28 3.65
N VAL A 242 4.82 -26.07 4.90
CA VAL A 242 3.52 -26.54 5.41
C VAL A 242 2.36 -25.96 4.57
N MET A 243 2.45 -24.69 4.17
CA MET A 243 1.42 -24.07 3.33
C MET A 243 1.59 -24.32 1.82
N GLY A 244 2.62 -25.06 1.42
CA GLY A 244 2.82 -25.58 0.06
C GLY A 244 2.35 -27.03 -0.10
N GLU A 245 2.30 -27.81 0.99
CA GLU A 245 1.87 -29.22 1.02
C GLU A 245 0.35 -29.39 1.17
N GLU A 246 -0.40 -28.34 1.54
CA GLU A 246 -1.88 -28.37 1.59
C GLU A 246 -2.58 -28.16 0.22
N ASN A 247 -1.84 -28.19 -0.91
CA ASN A 247 -2.40 -28.11 -2.28
C ASN A 247 -2.32 -29.44 -3.04
#